data_AF-A0A7W2TDF3-F1
#
_entry.id   AF-A0A7W2TDF3-F1
#
_cell.length_a   1.000
_cell.length_b   1.000
_cell.length_c   1.000
_cell.angle_alpha   90.00
_cell.angle_beta   90.00
_cell.angle_gamma   90.00
#
_symmetry.space_group_name_H-M   'P 1'
#
loop_
_entity.id
_entity.type
_entity.pdbx_description
1 polymer ?
#
loop_
_entity_poly.entity_id
_entity_poly.type
_entity_poly.pdbx_seq_one_letter_code
_entity_poly.pdbx_strand_id
1 'polypeptide(L)'
;MKKTPNTSKPSTIHLDNRVRSAVWVSKDVIAVTHHDVDQSLITFYNQKGEALKTLASHWQSILIDNHKEVEIFLVDNERKLHQTTIKLMLSDMQLPTYIGQINHPVNRDTKINNGKLYQIPNNTEVLNISNINQPKKIIETHPFSDSYGFDVVDNTIVYSSLKYTSTELHRTK
;
A
#
# COMPACT_ATOMS: atom_id res chain seq x y z
N MET A 1 36.57 -0.54 24.10
CA MET A 1 35.82 0.61 23.54
C MET A 1 34.66 0.06 22.70
N LYS A 2 33.41 0.30 23.10
CA LYS A 2 32.22 -0.05 22.30
C LYS A 2 32.16 0.89 21.09
N LYS A 3 32.23 0.36 19.87
CA LYS A 3 31.97 1.12 18.65
C LYS A 3 30.49 1.52 18.64
N THR A 4 30.21 2.81 18.72
CA THR A 4 28.89 3.37 18.46
C THR A 4 28.50 3.00 17.02
N PRO A 5 27.28 2.51 16.76
CA PRO A 5 26.83 2.28 15.40
C PRO A 5 26.79 3.63 14.70
N ASN A 6 27.44 3.72 13.54
CA ASN A 6 27.36 4.88 12.68
C ASN A 6 25.94 4.91 12.10
N THR A 7 24.98 5.53 12.80
CA THR A 7 23.63 5.73 12.26
C THR A 7 23.75 6.81 11.20
N SER A 8 23.90 6.39 9.94
CA SER A 8 23.81 7.28 8.79
C SER A 8 22.55 8.12 8.91
N LYS A 9 22.65 9.43 8.68
CA LYS A 9 21.48 10.30 8.63
C LYS A 9 20.46 9.73 7.63
N PRO A 10 19.15 9.78 7.94
CA PRO A 10 18.15 9.34 6.98
C PRO A 10 18.29 10.15 5.69
N SER A 11 18.29 9.47 4.55
CA SER A 11 18.27 10.11 3.23
C SER A 11 16.84 10.42 2.81
N THR A 12 16.62 11.59 2.24
CA THR A 12 15.29 12.01 1.75
C THR A 12 15.24 11.88 0.23
N ILE A 13 14.16 11.30 -0.29
CA ILE A 13 13.81 11.32 -1.71
C ILE A 13 12.73 12.40 -1.89
N HIS A 14 13.00 13.39 -2.73
CA HIS A 14 12.03 14.43 -3.09
C HIS A 14 11.36 14.07 -4.43
N LEU A 15 10.04 14.09 -4.45
CA LEU A 15 9.23 13.87 -5.64
C LEU A 15 8.33 15.10 -5.85
N ASP A 16 8.30 15.65 -7.06
CA ASP A 16 7.56 16.88 -7.36
C ASP A 16 6.05 16.64 -7.50
N ASN A 17 5.63 15.39 -7.68
CA ASN A 17 4.23 15.02 -7.86
C ASN A 17 3.51 14.82 -6.51
N ARG A 18 2.20 15.02 -6.51
CA ARG A 18 1.35 14.70 -5.36
C ARG A 18 1.34 13.18 -5.11
N VAL A 19 2.08 12.75 -4.11
CA VAL A 19 2.13 11.35 -3.66
C VAL A 19 0.84 10.99 -2.93
N ARG A 20 0.17 9.93 -3.38
CA ARG A 20 -0.99 9.33 -2.71
C ARG A 20 -0.57 8.23 -1.74
N SER A 21 0.38 7.41 -2.14
CA SER A 21 0.96 6.36 -1.30
C SER A 21 2.38 6.04 -1.74
N ALA A 22 3.19 5.57 -0.79
CA ALA A 22 4.53 5.08 -1.05
C ALA A 22 4.75 3.79 -0.23
N VAL A 23 5.27 2.76 -0.89
CA VAL A 23 5.45 1.43 -0.31
C VAL A 23 6.80 0.87 -0.74
N TRP A 24 7.59 0.40 0.22
CA TRP A 24 8.84 -0.31 -0.05
C TRP A 24 8.53 -1.71 -0.55
N VAL A 25 8.77 -1.99 -1.82
CA VAL A 25 8.54 -3.32 -2.43
C VAL A 25 9.76 -4.23 -2.32
N SER A 26 10.91 -3.64 -1.97
CA SER A 26 12.11 -4.33 -1.52
C SER A 26 12.95 -3.33 -0.72
N LYS A 27 14.07 -3.78 -0.16
CA LYS A 27 15.03 -2.88 0.50
C LYS A 27 15.56 -1.76 -0.42
N ASP A 28 15.61 -1.99 -1.74
CA ASP A 28 16.27 -1.08 -2.70
C ASP A 28 15.27 -0.35 -3.60
N VAL A 29 14.00 -0.74 -3.59
CA VAL A 29 12.98 -0.23 -4.51
C VAL A 29 11.73 0.20 -3.75
N ILE A 30 11.31 1.44 -4.03
CA ILE A 30 10.06 2.01 -3.54
C ILE A 30 9.08 2.14 -4.71
N ALA A 31 7.84 1.74 -4.49
CA ALA A 31 6.73 2.00 -5.40
C ALA A 31 5.92 3.18 -4.88
N VAL A 32 5.69 4.16 -5.74
CA VAL A 32 4.97 5.38 -5.40
C VAL A 32 3.76 5.48 -6.30
N THR A 33 2.58 5.61 -5.69
CA THR A 33 1.35 5.98 -6.41
C THR A 33 1.21 7.49 -6.35
N HIS A 34 1.19 8.14 -7.52
CA HIS A 34 1.08 9.60 -7.64
C HIS A 34 0.05 9.97 -8.71
N HIS A 35 -0.42 11.22 -8.68
CA HIS A 35 -1.35 11.74 -9.68
C HIS A 35 -0.60 12.46 -10.79
N ASP A 36 -0.93 12.12 -12.04
CA ASP A 36 -0.52 12.85 -13.24
C ASP A 36 -1.77 13.34 -13.98
N VAL A 37 -1.96 14.67 -13.96
CA VAL A 37 -3.13 15.43 -14.46
C VAL A 37 -4.47 14.92 -13.93
N ASP A 38 -4.93 13.75 -14.38
CA ASP A 38 -6.22 13.11 -14.03
C ASP A 38 -6.11 11.59 -13.73
N GLN A 39 -4.91 11.01 -13.75
CA GLN A 39 -4.71 9.57 -13.64
C GLN A 39 -3.84 9.23 -12.42
N SER A 40 -4.15 8.12 -11.75
CA SER A 40 -3.21 7.53 -10.77
C SER A 40 -2.18 6.70 -11.53
N LEU A 41 -0.90 6.97 -11.30
CA LEU A 41 0.21 6.21 -11.86
C LEU A 41 1.03 5.59 -10.73
N ILE A 42 1.57 4.40 -10.99
CA ILE A 42 2.48 3.72 -10.09
C ILE A 42 3.87 3.75 -10.73
N THR A 43 4.82 4.40 -10.07
CA THR A 43 6.22 4.46 -10.53
C THR A 43 7.13 3.83 -9.48
N PHE A 44 8.02 2.96 -9.94
CA PHE A 44 9.10 2.40 -9.14
C PHE A 44 10.31 3.32 -9.17
N TYR A 45 10.90 3.56 -8.00
CA TYR A 45 12.13 4.32 -7.84
C TYR A 45 13.15 3.51 -7.05
N ASN A 46 14.44 3.76 -7.29
CA ASN A 46 15.49 3.24 -6.42
C ASN A 46 15.71 4.14 -5.18
N GLN A 47 16.60 3.73 -4.27
CA GLN A 47 16.95 4.50 -3.06
C GLN A 47 17.51 5.91 -3.33
N LYS A 48 17.97 6.20 -4.55
CA LYS A 48 18.46 7.53 -4.95
C LYS A 48 17.34 8.42 -5.48
N GLY A 49 16.12 7.91 -5.60
CA GLY A 49 15.00 8.63 -6.22
C GLY A 49 14.99 8.59 -7.74
N GLU A 50 15.81 7.74 -8.37
CA GLU A 50 15.82 7.58 -9.83
C GLU A 50 14.64 6.67 -10.24
N ALA A 51 13.82 7.13 -11.18
CA ALA A 51 12.70 6.35 -11.69
C ALA A 51 13.21 5.15 -12.50
N LEU A 52 12.74 3.95 -12.12
CA LEU A 52 13.09 2.69 -12.76
C LEU A 52 12.07 2.31 -13.82
N LYS A 53 10.77 2.42 -13.51
CA LYS A 53 9.67 2.06 -14.42
C LYS A 53 8.35 2.65 -13.93
N THR A 54 7.53 3.12 -14.87
CA THR A 54 6.13 3.51 -14.61
C THR A 54 5.21 2.45 -15.17
N LEU A 55 4.21 2.03 -14.39
CA LEU A 55 3.22 1.05 -14.78
C LEU A 55 2.13 1.67 -15.65
N ALA A 56 1.51 0.83 -16.47
CA ALA A 56 0.35 1.22 -17.26
C ALA A 56 -0.81 1.71 -16.34
N SER A 57 -1.57 2.69 -16.81
CA SER A 57 -2.59 3.40 -16.01
C SER A 57 -3.84 2.57 -15.63
N HIS A 58 -3.92 1.31 -16.06
CA HIS A 58 -4.98 0.41 -15.59
C HIS A 58 -4.75 -0.10 -14.17
N TRP A 59 -3.54 0.07 -13.63
CA TRP A 59 -3.21 -0.28 -12.25
C TRP A 59 -3.59 0.84 -11.28
N GLN A 60 -4.45 0.53 -10.32
CA GLN A 60 -4.97 1.47 -9.34
C GLN A 60 -4.06 1.59 -8.11
N SER A 61 -3.55 0.47 -7.59
CA SER A 61 -2.73 0.47 -6.38
C SER A 61 -1.80 -0.73 -6.32
N ILE A 62 -0.78 -0.59 -5.46
CA ILE A 62 0.19 -1.63 -5.12
C ILE A 62 0.13 -1.91 -3.62
N LEU A 63 0.13 -3.19 -3.27
CA LEU A 63 0.10 -3.70 -1.91
C LEU A 63 1.25 -4.70 -1.73
N ILE A 64 1.74 -4.80 -0.51
CA ILE A 64 2.79 -5.74 -0.11
C ILE A 64 2.33 -6.54 1.10
N ASP A 65 2.79 -7.78 1.20
CA ASP A 65 2.75 -8.53 2.44
C ASP A 65 4.10 -8.39 3.12
N ASN A 66 4.17 -7.66 4.23
CA ASN A 66 5.43 -7.41 4.95
C ASN A 66 6.10 -8.70 5.48
N HIS A 67 5.37 -9.83 5.52
CA HIS A 67 5.94 -11.14 5.88
C HIS A 67 6.57 -11.87 4.69
N LYS A 68 6.39 -11.34 3.48
CA LYS A 68 6.87 -11.93 2.23
C LYS A 68 7.52 -10.86 1.36
N GLU A 69 8.80 -10.60 1.60
CA GLU A 69 9.59 -9.55 0.92
C GLU A 69 9.60 -9.63 -0.62
N VAL A 70 9.11 -10.73 -1.21
CA VAL A 70 9.18 -10.99 -2.66
C VAL A 70 7.83 -10.82 -3.37
N GLU A 71 6.72 -10.87 -2.63
CA GLU A 71 5.37 -10.85 -3.23
C GLU A 71 4.80 -9.44 -3.28
N ILE A 72 4.48 -9.00 -4.49
CA ILE A 72 3.77 -7.75 -4.77
C ILE A 72 2.36 -8.10 -5.22
N PHE A 73 1.39 -7.32 -4.77
CA PHE A 73 0.01 -7.42 -5.21
C PHE A 73 -0.43 -6.13 -5.88
N LEU A 74 -0.95 -6.25 -7.09
CA LEU A 74 -1.49 -5.13 -7.85
C LEU A 74 -3.01 -5.21 -7.88
N VAL A 75 -3.64 -4.06 -7.70
CA VAL A 75 -5.09 -3.91 -7.86
C VAL A 75 -5.31 -3.10 -9.13
N ASP A 76 -6.08 -3.64 -10.07
CA ASP A 76 -6.48 -2.90 -11.27
C ASP A 76 -7.75 -2.06 -11.06
N ASN A 77 -8.10 -1.27 -12.06
CA ASN A 77 -9.29 -0.41 -12.04
C ASN A 77 -10.62 -1.21 -11.96
N GLU A 78 -10.61 -2.50 -12.29
CA GLU A 78 -11.76 -3.42 -12.15
C GLU A 78 -11.77 -4.15 -10.79
N ARG A 79 -10.88 -3.75 -9.88
CA ARG A 79 -10.73 -4.30 -8.52
C ARG A 79 -10.26 -5.77 -8.52
N LYS A 80 -9.69 -6.23 -9.62
CA LYS A 80 -9.03 -7.53 -9.68
C LYS A 80 -7.67 -7.41 -9.00
N LEU A 81 -7.37 -8.42 -8.20
CA LEU A 81 -6.13 -8.58 -7.47
C LEU A 81 -5.22 -9.51 -8.26
N HIS A 82 -4.01 -9.04 -8.53
CA HIS A 82 -3.00 -9.77 -9.26
C HIS A 82 -1.73 -9.90 -8.43
N GLN A 83 -1.08 -11.05 -8.49
CA GLN A 83 0.17 -11.35 -7.80
C GLN A 83 1.34 -11.29 -8.77
N THR A 84 2.46 -10.74 -8.32
CA THR A 84 3.70 -10.60 -9.08
C THR A 84 4.91 -10.48 -8.16
N THR A 85 6.09 -10.27 -8.73
CA THR A 85 7.34 -9.98 -8.01
C THR A 85 7.99 -8.73 -8.58
N ILE A 86 8.88 -8.09 -7.82
CA ILE A 86 9.58 -6.90 -8.31
C ILE A 86 10.40 -7.19 -9.59
N LYS A 87 11.03 -8.37 -9.67
CA LYS A 87 11.81 -8.79 -10.85
C LYS A 87 10.94 -8.82 -12.11
N LEU A 88 9.72 -9.37 -12.00
CA LEU A 88 8.79 -9.43 -13.13
C LEU A 88 8.28 -8.04 -13.49
N MET A 89 7.94 -7.21 -12.49
CA MET A 89 7.44 -5.85 -12.73
C MET A 89 8.45 -4.95 -13.44
N LEU A 90 9.73 -5.09 -13.13
CA LEU A 90 10.81 -4.34 -13.80
C LEU A 90 11.21 -4.95 -15.16
N SER A 91 10.70 -6.14 -15.50
CA SER A 91 10.89 -6.78 -16.81
C SER A 91 9.73 -6.50 -17.77
N ASP A 92 9.92 -6.80 -19.05
CA ASP A 92 8.86 -6.69 -20.07
C ASP A 92 8.24 -8.06 -20.44
N MET A 93 8.62 -9.13 -19.74
CA MET A 93 8.41 -10.50 -20.21
C MET A 93 7.18 -11.21 -19.65
N GLN A 94 6.54 -10.71 -18.58
CA GLN A 94 5.42 -11.43 -17.98
C GLN A 94 4.41 -10.52 -17.28
N LEU A 95 3.13 -10.78 -17.52
CA LEU A 95 2.03 -10.09 -16.85
C LEU A 95 1.82 -10.66 -15.43
N PRO A 96 1.37 -9.83 -14.48
CA PRO A 96 0.89 -10.29 -13.17
C PRO A 96 -0.17 -11.38 -13.27
N THR A 97 -0.17 -12.32 -12.32
CA THR A 97 -1.13 -13.44 -12.28
C THR A 97 -2.38 -13.03 -11.53
N TYR A 98 -3.56 -13.13 -12.15
CA TYR A 98 -4.84 -12.90 -11.47
C TYR A 98 -5.07 -13.93 -10.35
N ILE A 99 -5.37 -13.46 -9.13
CA ILE A 99 -5.61 -14.32 -7.95
C ILE A 99 -6.99 -14.14 -7.32
N GLY A 100 -7.74 -13.12 -7.71
CA GLY A 100 -9.09 -12.89 -7.20
C GLY A 100 -9.55 -11.47 -7.41
N GLN A 101 -10.69 -11.11 -6.81
CA GLN A 101 -11.26 -9.77 -6.94
C GLN A 101 -11.70 -9.26 -5.57
N ILE A 102 -11.30 -8.04 -5.26
CA ILE A 102 -11.67 -7.35 -4.02
C ILE A 102 -13.19 -7.20 -3.95
N ASN A 103 -13.75 -7.44 -2.78
CA ASN A 103 -15.20 -7.62 -2.60
C ASN A 103 -16.02 -6.31 -2.70
N HIS A 104 -15.36 -5.16 -2.81
CA HIS A 104 -15.98 -3.84 -2.68
C HIS A 104 -15.55 -2.91 -3.82
N PRO A 105 -16.52 -2.27 -4.50
CA PRO A 105 -16.25 -1.41 -5.66
C PRO A 105 -15.46 -0.15 -5.27
N VAL A 106 -15.66 0.34 -4.04
CA VAL A 106 -14.92 1.47 -3.47
C VAL A 106 -14.38 1.06 -2.10
N ASN A 107 -13.06 1.03 -1.94
CA ASN A 107 -12.41 0.88 -0.64
C ASN A 107 -11.82 2.22 -0.21
N ARG A 108 -11.96 2.52 1.08
CA ARG A 108 -11.22 3.59 1.74
C ARG A 108 -9.74 3.24 1.81
N ASP A 109 -9.44 2.04 2.29
CA ASP A 109 -8.06 1.57 2.48
C ASP A 109 -8.01 0.03 2.43
N THR A 110 -6.84 -0.51 2.11
CA THR A 110 -6.59 -1.95 1.99
C THR A 110 -5.16 -2.28 2.37
N LYS A 111 -4.96 -3.28 3.23
CA LYS A 111 -3.65 -3.76 3.66
C LYS A 111 -3.57 -5.27 3.52
N ILE A 112 -2.36 -5.79 3.32
CA ILE A 112 -2.08 -7.22 3.35
C ILE A 112 -1.12 -7.46 4.50
N ASN A 113 -1.42 -8.45 5.32
CA ASN A 113 -0.52 -8.90 6.37
C ASN A 113 -0.69 -10.41 6.55
N ASN A 114 0.40 -11.15 6.41
CA ASN A 114 0.47 -12.59 6.67
C ASN A 114 -0.60 -13.39 5.91
N GLY A 115 -0.71 -13.15 4.60
CA GLY A 115 -1.67 -13.80 3.72
C GLY A 115 -3.15 -13.41 3.93
N LYS A 116 -3.44 -12.49 4.85
CA LYS A 116 -4.78 -11.92 5.05
C LYS A 116 -4.90 -10.57 4.37
N LEU A 117 -6.09 -10.30 3.86
CA LEU A 117 -6.48 -9.05 3.21
C LEU A 117 -7.42 -8.29 4.13
N TYR A 118 -6.98 -7.12 4.57
CA TYR A 118 -7.69 -6.21 5.47
C TYR A 118 -8.30 -5.10 4.63
N GLN A 119 -9.62 -4.94 4.69
CA GLN A 119 -10.36 -4.06 3.80
C GLN A 119 -11.29 -3.18 4.60
N ILE A 120 -11.26 -1.87 4.31
CA ILE A 120 -12.26 -0.94 4.80
C ILE A 120 -13.07 -0.48 3.59
N PRO A 121 -14.28 -1.01 3.40
CA PRO A 121 -15.19 -0.52 2.37
C PRO A 121 -15.46 0.97 2.61
N ASN A 122 -15.56 1.73 1.53
CA ASN A 122 -15.84 3.15 1.65
C ASN A 122 -17.23 3.39 2.28
N ASN A 123 -17.38 4.47 3.05
CA ASN A 123 -18.62 4.83 3.75
C ASN A 123 -19.13 3.75 4.72
N THR A 124 -18.23 2.95 5.30
CA THR A 124 -18.58 1.96 6.33
C THR A 124 -17.65 2.08 7.53
N GLU A 125 -18.18 1.79 8.71
CA GLU A 125 -17.42 1.72 9.97
C GLU A 125 -17.02 0.28 10.31
N VAL A 126 -16.62 -0.49 9.30
CA VAL A 126 -16.22 -1.89 9.48
C VAL A 126 -14.90 -2.21 8.79
N LEU A 127 -14.09 -3.01 9.48
CA LEU A 127 -12.92 -3.66 8.92
C LEU A 127 -13.30 -5.10 8.60
N ASN A 128 -13.22 -5.47 7.32
CA ASN A 128 -13.41 -6.83 6.84
C ASN A 128 -12.07 -7.50 6.62
N ILE A 129 -11.95 -8.75 7.02
CA ILE A 129 -10.75 -9.55 6.85
C ILE A 129 -11.12 -10.78 6.01
N SER A 130 -10.34 -11.06 4.97
CA SER A 130 -10.46 -12.27 4.14
C SER A 130 -9.08 -12.90 3.91
N ASN A 131 -9.04 -14.15 3.45
CA ASN A 131 -7.79 -14.71 2.94
C ASN A 131 -7.48 -14.12 1.57
N ILE A 132 -6.21 -13.81 1.28
CA ILE A 132 -5.81 -13.20 0.01
C ILE A 132 -6.10 -14.08 -1.22
N ASN A 133 -6.12 -15.40 -1.04
CA ASN A 133 -6.48 -16.37 -2.08
C ASN A 133 -8.01 -16.54 -2.25
N GLN A 134 -8.80 -15.97 -1.36
CA GLN A 134 -10.26 -15.92 -1.44
C GLN A 134 -10.78 -14.53 -1.04
N PRO A 135 -10.42 -13.45 -1.77
CA PRO A 135 -10.68 -12.07 -1.32
C PRO A 135 -12.16 -11.75 -1.05
N LYS A 136 -13.09 -12.46 -1.70
CA LYS A 136 -14.53 -12.30 -1.54
C LYS A 136 -15.11 -12.96 -0.28
N LYS A 137 -14.40 -13.93 0.31
CA LYS A 137 -14.88 -14.67 1.47
C LYS A 137 -14.39 -14.00 2.76
N ILE A 138 -15.25 -13.16 3.34
CA ILE A 138 -14.99 -12.52 4.63
C ILE A 138 -14.94 -13.61 5.71
N ILE A 139 -13.88 -13.62 6.50
CA ILE A 139 -13.67 -14.55 7.62
C ILE A 139 -13.82 -13.87 8.99
N GLU A 140 -13.59 -12.56 9.06
CA GLU A 140 -13.77 -11.77 10.28
C GLU A 140 -14.25 -10.36 9.91
N THR A 141 -15.03 -9.75 10.81
CA THR A 141 -15.49 -8.36 10.70
C THR A 141 -15.36 -7.69 12.07
N HIS A 142 -14.78 -6.50 12.10
CA HIS A 142 -14.58 -5.72 13.33
C HIS A 142 -15.19 -4.32 13.16
N PRO A 143 -15.85 -3.77 14.19
CA PRO A 143 -16.19 -2.34 14.21
C PRO A 143 -14.93 -1.51 14.04
N PHE A 144 -14.98 -0.50 13.17
CA PHE A 144 -13.83 0.29 12.82
C PHE A 144 -14.25 1.74 12.60
N SER A 145 -13.98 2.59 13.60
CA SER A 145 -14.36 4.01 13.53
C SER A 145 -13.71 4.71 12.34
N ASP A 146 -14.25 5.87 11.98
CA ASP A 146 -13.58 6.80 11.07
C ASP A 146 -12.14 7.08 11.52
N SER A 147 -11.23 7.07 10.53
CA SER A 147 -9.79 7.18 10.77
C SER A 147 -9.08 7.84 9.60
N TYR A 148 -7.96 8.52 9.84
CA TYR A 148 -7.07 8.98 8.76
C TYR A 148 -6.36 7.83 8.00
N GLY A 149 -6.31 6.64 8.60
CA GLY A 149 -5.69 5.46 8.01
C GLY A 149 -5.49 4.37 9.07
N PHE A 150 -5.04 3.20 8.62
CA PHE A 150 -4.70 2.10 9.50
C PHE A 150 -3.48 1.34 9.00
N ASP A 151 -2.87 0.58 9.89
CA ASP A 151 -1.82 -0.37 9.56
C ASP A 151 -1.98 -1.67 10.36
N VAL A 152 -1.34 -2.74 9.89
CA VAL A 152 -1.43 -4.08 10.50
C VAL A 152 -0.06 -4.76 10.54
N VAL A 153 0.33 -5.22 11.72
CA VAL A 153 1.56 -6.01 11.97
C VAL A 153 1.26 -7.11 12.97
N ASP A 154 1.61 -8.37 12.68
CA ASP A 154 1.44 -9.50 13.59
C ASP A 154 0.00 -9.63 14.16
N ASN A 155 -1.01 -9.44 13.31
CA ASN A 155 -2.45 -9.34 13.66
C ASN A 155 -2.86 -8.15 14.54
N THR A 156 -1.92 -7.27 14.91
CA THR A 156 -2.22 -6.03 15.63
C THR A 156 -2.60 -4.95 14.63
N ILE A 157 -3.79 -4.37 14.80
CA ILE A 157 -4.28 -3.27 13.97
C ILE A 157 -4.05 -1.96 14.72
N VAL A 158 -3.35 -1.02 14.08
CA VAL A 158 -3.16 0.35 14.59
C VAL A 158 -3.93 1.30 13.70
N TYR A 159 -4.70 2.21 14.29
CA TYR A 159 -5.43 3.23 13.54
C TYR A 159 -5.62 4.50 14.37
N SER A 160 -5.72 5.63 13.68
CA SER A 160 -5.95 6.94 14.31
C SER A 160 -7.42 7.32 14.16
N SER A 161 -8.20 7.18 15.22
CA SER A 161 -9.63 7.54 15.21
C SER A 161 -9.85 9.05 15.12
N LEU A 162 -10.74 9.49 14.22
CA LEU A 162 -11.13 10.90 14.07
C LEU A 162 -11.99 11.42 15.22
N LYS A 163 -12.60 10.53 16.03
CA LYS A 163 -13.44 10.92 17.16
C LYS A 163 -12.66 11.70 18.24
N TYR A 164 -11.35 11.50 18.31
CA TYR A 164 -10.48 12.07 19.34
C TYR A 164 -9.47 13.09 18.78
N THR A 165 -9.56 13.45 17.50
CA THR A 165 -8.67 14.45 16.89
C THR A 165 -9.19 15.84 17.22
N SER A 166 -8.51 16.55 18.13
CA SER A 166 -8.69 18.00 18.28
C SER A 166 -8.17 18.67 17.00
N THR A 167 -8.99 19.52 16.40
CA THR A 167 -8.66 20.31 15.21
C THR A 167 -7.78 21.52 15.56
N GLU A 168 -6.74 21.35 16.36
CA GLU A 168 -5.72 22.39 16.55
C GLU A 168 -4.48 22.07 15.71
N LEU A 169 -4.64 22.22 14.39
CA LEU A 169 -3.51 22.34 13.48
C LEU A 169 -2.89 23.73 13.68
N HIS A 170 -1.98 23.85 14.65
CA HIS A 170 -1.13 25.03 14.79
C HIS A 170 -0.23 25.12 13.56
N ARG A 171 -0.54 26.06 12.66
CA ARG A 171 0.42 26.56 11.67
C ARG A 171 1.62 27.12 12.43
N THR A 172 2.76 26.43 12.40
CA THR A 172 4.02 27.10 12.69
C THR A 172 4.27 28.13 11.58
N LYS A 173 4.46 29.38 12.01
CA LYS A 173 4.73 30.55 11.15
C LYS A 173 5.96 30.36 10.27
#